data_AF-A0A3B0WJH1-F1
#
_entry.id   AF-A0A3B0WJH1-F1
#
_cell.length_a   1.000
_cell.length_b   1.000
_cell.length_c   1.000
_cell.angle_alpha   90.00
_cell.angle_beta   90.00
_cell.angle_gamma   90.00
#
_symmetry.space_group_name_H-M   'P 1'
#
loop_
_entity.id
_entity.type
_entity.pdbx_description
1 polymer ?
#
loop_
_entity_poly.entity_id
_entity_poly.type
_entity_poly.pdbx_seq_one_letter_code
_entity_poly.pdbx_strand_id
1 'polypeptide(L)'
;MNASNCKYVISFLWTNAIVVGVVLFLVFSFIDPADIAISLNLDVEEGAFRVQVYSFSFLFLWAAFTASTCINCYYSRLKYNLSNTTAKE
;
A
#
# COMPACT_ATOMS: atom_id res chain seq x y z
N MET A 1 -13.72 -7.66 18.52
CA MET A 1 -12.35 -7.90 18.01
C MET A 1 -11.41 -8.09 19.20
N ASN A 2 -10.78 -9.25 19.36
CA ASN A 2 -9.88 -9.51 20.49
C ASN A 2 -8.62 -8.62 20.41
N ALA A 3 -8.26 -7.95 21.51
CA ALA A 3 -7.15 -7.00 21.60
C ALA A 3 -5.79 -7.53 21.08
N SER A 4 -5.59 -8.86 21.10
CA SER A 4 -4.41 -9.53 20.54
C SER A 4 -4.27 -9.34 19.02
N ASN A 5 -5.36 -9.46 18.25
CA ASN A 5 -5.32 -9.32 16.79
C ASN A 5 -4.99 -7.89 16.34
N CYS A 6 -5.38 -6.89 17.13
CA CYS A 6 -5.15 -5.48 16.80
C CYS A 6 -3.65 -5.15 16.79
N LYS A 7 -2.87 -5.71 17.73
CA LYS A 7 -1.41 -5.52 17.78
C LYS A 7 -0.70 -6.07 16.54
N TYR A 8 -1.09 -7.24 16.06
CA TYR A 8 -0.49 -7.83 14.85
C TYR A 8 -0.83 -7.04 13.59
N VAL A 9 -2.08 -6.55 13.47
CA VAL A 9 -2.50 -5.71 12.33
C VAL A 9 -1.74 -4.39 12.33
N ILE A 10 -1.62 -3.73 13.49
CA ILE A 10 -0.85 -2.48 13.60
C ILE A 10 0.62 -2.73 13.27
N SER A 11 1.20 -3.83 13.77
CA SER A 11 2.57 -4.25 13.45
C SER A 11 2.78 -4.49 11.95
N PHE A 12 1.80 -5.07 11.29
CA PHE A 12 1.84 -5.27 9.85
C PHE A 12 1.72 -3.94 9.08
N LEU A 13 0.78 -3.09 9.46
CA LEU A 13 0.50 -1.82 8.78
C LEU A 13 1.70 -0.86 8.78
N TRP A 14 2.40 -0.71 9.92
CA TRP A 14 3.59 0.16 9.98
C TRP A 14 4.75 -0.42 9.16
N THR A 15 4.97 -1.74 9.22
CA THR A 15 6.04 -2.39 8.44
C THR A 15 5.76 -2.23 6.95
N ASN A 16 4.51 -2.44 6.52
CA ASN A 16 4.08 -2.22 5.15
C ASN A 16 4.25 -0.76 4.72
N ALA A 17 3.96 0.20 5.60
CA ALA A 17 4.15 1.62 5.32
C ALA A 17 5.63 1.95 5.02
N ILE A 18 6.57 1.36 5.77
CA ILE A 18 8.01 1.54 5.51
C ILE A 18 8.41 0.95 4.17
N VAL A 19 7.94 -0.27 3.86
CA VAL A 19 8.26 -0.93 2.58
C VAL A 19 7.78 -0.07 1.40
N VAL A 20 6.54 0.39 1.44
CA VAL A 20 6.00 1.28 0.39
C VAL A 20 6.75 2.61 0.34
N GLY A 21 7.12 3.16 1.49
CA GLY A 21 7.94 4.37 1.57
C GLY A 21 9.30 4.22 0.89
N VAL A 22 9.99 3.10 1.11
CA VAL A 22 11.28 2.80 0.44
C VAL A 22 11.09 2.61 -1.06
N VAL A 23 10.05 1.89 -1.48
CA VAL A 23 9.76 1.69 -2.91
C VAL A 23 9.50 3.03 -3.59
N LEU A 24 8.69 3.90 -2.99
CA LEU A 24 8.43 5.22 -3.55
C LEU A 24 9.65 6.12 -3.52
N PHE A 25 10.46 6.06 -2.47
CA PHE A 25 11.72 6.79 -2.41
C PHE A 25 12.63 6.39 -3.57
N LEU A 26 12.76 5.09 -3.87
CA LEU A 26 13.52 4.61 -5.01
C LEU A 26 12.92 5.07 -6.33
N VAL A 27 11.60 4.94 -6.52
CA VAL A 27 10.92 5.35 -7.77
C VAL A 27 11.08 6.85 -8.02
N PHE A 28 10.81 7.68 -7.00
CA PHE A 28 10.92 9.13 -7.11
C PHE A 28 12.37 9.62 -7.17
N SER A 29 13.35 8.81 -6.75
CA SER A 29 14.76 9.10 -6.99
C SER A 29 15.14 9.02 -8.47
N PHE A 30 14.38 8.28 -9.29
CA PHE A 30 14.61 8.19 -10.74
C PHE A 30 13.64 9.05 -11.56
N ILE A 31 12.42 9.28 -11.04
CA ILE A 31 11.35 9.98 -11.73
C ILE A 31 10.83 11.07 -10.80
N ASP A 32 11.31 12.31 -10.94
CA ASP A 32 10.77 13.42 -10.15
C ASP A 32 9.42 13.87 -10.75
N PRO A 33 8.30 13.80 -10.00
CA PRO A 33 7.01 14.28 -10.48
C PRO A 33 7.01 15.78 -10.81
N ALA A 34 7.95 16.57 -10.29
CA ALA A 34 8.12 17.96 -10.68
C ALA A 34 8.56 18.08 -12.15
N ASP A 35 9.51 17.26 -12.59
CA ASP A 35 9.99 17.22 -13.98
C ASP A 35 8.86 16.80 -14.94
N ILE A 36 8.00 15.87 -14.51
CA ILE A 36 6.82 15.46 -15.27
C ILE A 36 5.82 16.63 -15.40
N ALA A 37 5.56 17.37 -14.32
CA ALA A 37 4.62 18.50 -14.35
C ALA A 37 5.06 19.61 -15.33
N ILE A 38 6.35 19.91 -15.33
CA ILE A 38 6.98 20.86 -16.26
C ILE A 38 6.85 20.34 -17.70
N SER A 39 7.12 19.04 -17.92
CA SER A 39 6.99 18.43 -19.26
C SER A 39 5.56 18.46 -19.81
N LEU A 40 4.55 18.48 -18.94
CA LEU A 40 3.13 18.54 -19.29
C LEU A 40 2.58 19.98 -19.42
N ASN A 41 3.42 21.02 -19.26
CA ASN A 41 3.01 22.43 -19.30
C ASN A 41 1.83 22.74 -18.35
N LEU A 42 1.78 22.09 -17.19
CA LEU A 42 0.75 22.35 -16.20
C LEU A 42 1.13 23.60 -15.38
N ASP A 43 0.28 24.63 -15.41
CA ASP A 43 0.42 25.82 -14.57
C ASP A 43 0.00 25.47 -13.13
N VAL A 44 0.95 24.92 -12.36
CA VAL A 44 0.73 24.50 -10.98
C VAL A 44 1.82 25.05 -10.07
N GLU A 45 1.43 25.40 -8.85
CA GLU A 45 2.35 25.75 -7.80
C GLU A 45 3.23 24.53 -7.46
N GLU A 46 4.49 24.55 -7.93
CA GLU A 46 5.43 23.42 -7.86
C GLU A 46 5.52 22.80 -6.46
N GLY A 47 5.51 23.63 -5.42
CA GLY A 47 5.59 23.17 -4.03
C GLY A 47 4.37 22.35 -3.60
N ALA A 48 3.17 22.84 -3.89
CA ALA A 48 1.92 22.17 -3.53
C ALA A 48 1.72 20.87 -4.34
N PHE A 49 2.04 20.91 -5.64
CA PHE A 49 1.90 19.76 -6.54
C PHE A 49 2.82 18.61 -6.13
N ARG A 50 4.09 18.89 -5.81
CA ARG A 50 5.05 17.87 -5.36
C ARG A 50 4.55 17.14 -4.12
N VAL A 51 4.14 17.88 -3.09
CA VAL A 51 3.64 17.30 -1.84
C VAL A 51 2.38 16.48 -2.10
N GLN A 52 1.48 16.97 -2.94
CA GLN A 52 0.24 16.25 -3.29
C GLN A 52 0.54 14.93 -4.00
N VAL A 53 1.42 14.91 -5.01
CA VAL A 53 1.75 13.69 -5.74
C VAL A 53 2.47 12.68 -4.83
N TYR A 54 3.49 13.11 -4.08
CA TYR A 54 4.22 12.20 -3.19
C TYR A 54 3.32 11.59 -2.12
N SER A 55 2.48 12.40 -1.46
CA SER A 55 1.58 11.93 -0.41
C SER A 55 0.46 11.06 -0.96
N PHE A 56 -0.12 11.42 -2.12
CA PHE A 56 -1.16 10.64 -2.76
C PHE A 56 -0.64 9.28 -3.22
N SER A 57 0.50 9.24 -3.91
CA SER A 57 1.13 7.98 -4.35
C SER A 57 1.46 7.08 -3.16
N PHE A 58 1.95 7.65 -2.05
CA PHE A 58 2.22 6.90 -0.83
C PHE A 58 0.97 6.28 -0.23
N LEU A 59 -0.08 7.07 0.01
CA LEU A 59 -1.31 6.55 0.59
C LEU A 59 -1.99 5.54 -0.33
N PHE A 60 -1.99 5.80 -1.65
CA PHE A 60 -2.58 4.91 -2.63
C PHE A 60 -1.87 3.55 -2.67
N LEU A 61 -0.54 3.53 -2.78
CA LEU A 61 0.20 2.28 -2.79
C LEU A 61 0.14 1.56 -1.44
N TRP A 62 0.21 2.30 -0.33
CA TRP A 62 0.10 1.72 1.00
C TRP A 62 -1.26 1.05 1.22
N ALA A 63 -2.34 1.70 0.80
CA ALA A 63 -3.69 1.13 0.83
C ALA A 63 -3.81 -0.07 -0.12
N ALA A 64 -3.29 0.01 -1.35
CA ALA A 64 -3.33 -1.07 -2.33
C ALA A 64 -2.59 -2.32 -1.84
N PHE A 65 -1.37 -2.19 -1.34
CA PHE A 65 -0.60 -3.30 -0.79
C PHE A 65 -1.26 -3.91 0.45
N THR A 66 -1.84 -3.06 1.30
CA THR A 66 -2.62 -3.51 2.46
C THR A 66 -3.84 -4.32 2.00
N ALA A 67 -4.60 -3.81 1.03
CA ALA A 67 -5.77 -4.48 0.48
C ALA A 67 -5.40 -5.81 -0.19
N SER A 68 -4.34 -5.85 -1.00
CA SER A 68 -3.83 -7.07 -1.63
C SER A 68 -3.48 -8.13 -0.59
N THR A 69 -2.82 -7.74 0.51
CA THR A 69 -2.48 -8.69 1.58
C THR A 69 -3.73 -9.18 2.31
N CYS A 70 -4.66 -8.28 2.64
CA CYS A 70 -5.94 -8.65 3.27
C CYS A 70 -6.74 -9.63 2.40
N ILE A 71 -6.86 -9.37 1.09
CA ILE A 71 -7.57 -10.25 0.14
C ILE A 71 -6.86 -11.60 0.03
N ASN A 72 -5.53 -11.62 -0.09
CA ASN A 72 -4.75 -12.86 -0.14
C ASN A 72 -4.90 -13.70 1.14
N CYS A 73 -4.86 -13.07 2.31
CA CYS A 73 -5.12 -13.74 3.58
C CYS A 73 -6.56 -14.27 3.66
N TYR A 74 -7.54 -13.50 3.20
CA TYR A 74 -8.95 -13.91 3.17
C TYR A 74 -9.15 -15.13 2.25
N TYR A 75 -8.59 -15.09 1.03
CA TYR A 75 -8.68 -16.18 0.07
C TYR A 75 -7.98 -17.44 0.58
N SER A 76 -6.81 -17.29 1.20
CA SER A 76 -6.10 -18.39 1.86
C SER A 76 -6.96 -19.02 2.95
N ARG A 77 -7.59 -18.19 3.81
CA ARG A 77 -8.50 -18.65 4.86
C ARG A 77 -9.70 -19.42 4.30
N LEU A 78 -10.29 -18.92 3.21
CA LEU A 78 -11.41 -19.57 2.53
C LEU A 78 -11.01 -20.97 2.02
N LYS A 79 -9.85 -21.06 1.35
CA LYS A 79 -9.28 -22.32 0.85
C LYS A 79 -8.98 -23.32 1.98
N TYR A 80 -8.38 -22.87 3.08
CA TYR A 80 -8.14 -23.72 4.26
C TYR A 80 -9.43 -24.27 4.85
N ASN A 81 -10.47 -23.44 4.98
CA ASN A 81 -11.76 -23.89 5.50
C ASN A 81 -12.42 -24.92 4.56
N LEU A 82 -12.37 -24.70 3.23
CA LEU A 82 -12.93 -25.61 2.24
C LEU A 82 -12.26 -26.99 2.27
N SER A 83 -10.91 -27.01 2.30
CA SER A 83 -10.12 -28.24 2.38
C SER A 83 -10.37 -29.04 3.67
N ASN A 84 -10.57 -28.35 4.79
CA ASN A 84 -10.84 -29.00 6.08
C ASN A 84 -12.27 -29.56 6.18
N THR A 85 -13.21 -29.03 5.41
CA THR A 85 -14.57 -29.58 5.32
C THR A 85 -14.58 -30.87 4.51
N THR A 86 -13.87 -30.91 3.37
CA THR A 86 -13.77 -32.11 2.52
C THR A 86 -12.92 -33.24 3.12
N ALA A 87 -12.03 -32.94 4.06
CA ALA A 87 -11.24 -33.95 4.76
C ALA A 87 -11.98 -34.61 5.94
N LYS A 88 -13.21 -34.16 6.24
CA LYS A 88 -14.06 -34.67 7.32
C LYS A 88 -15.23 -35.53 6.83
N GLU A 89 -15.42 -35.65 5.51
CA GLU A 89 -16.27 -36.67 4.88
C GLU A 89 -15.43 -37.88 4.49
#